data_AF-A0A358G0E0-F1
#
_entry.id   AF-A0A358G0E0-F1
#
_cell.length_a   1.000
_cell.length_b   1.000
_cell.length_c   1.000
_cell.angle_alpha   90.00
_cell.angle_beta   90.00
_cell.angle_gamma   90.00
#
_symmetry.space_group_name_H-M   'P 1'
#
loop_
_entity.id
_entity.type
_entity.pdbx_description
1 polymer ?
#
loop_
_entity_poly.entity_id
_entity_poly.type
_entity_poly.pdbx_seq_one_letter_code
_entity_poly.pdbx_strand_id
1 'polypeptide(L)' 'DCIETWVNEQPRLVTVGRLGLFVPDNLHHVIEMGNTVARVINSDGHIDRQAWRLRREEFRSNVVED' A
#
# COMPACT_ATOMS: atom_id res chain seq x y z
N ASP A 1 11.70 5.06 7.68
CA ASP A 1 12.68 4.00 8.02
C ASP A 1 13.48 3.59 6.78
N CYS A 2 14.70 3.06 6.92
CA CYS A 2 15.57 2.69 5.78
C CYS A 2 14.91 1.70 4.80
N ILE A 3 14.06 0.81 5.29
CA ILE A 3 13.28 -0.14 4.49
C ILE A 3 12.22 0.57 3.64
N GLU A 4 11.54 1.56 4.19
CA GLU A 4 10.49 2.28 3.45
C GLU A 4 11.08 3.08 2.28
N THR A 5 12.24 3.72 2.51
CA THR A 5 12.99 4.38 1.44
C THR A 5 13.35 3.39 0.34
N TRP A 6 13.94 2.24 0.70
CA TRP A 6 14.32 1.21 -0.26
C TRP A 6 13.14 0.67 -1.07
N VAL A 7 11.99 0.38 -0.43
CA VAL A 7 10.77 -0.08 -1.12
C VAL A 7 10.27 0.95 -2.13
N ASN A 8 10.30 2.24 -1.76
CA ASN A 8 9.84 3.32 -2.65
C ASN A 8 10.74 3.49 -3.90
N GLU A 9 12.01 3.08 -3.82
CA GLU A 9 12.96 3.08 -4.95
C GLU A 9 12.78 1.88 -5.89
N GLN A 10 12.14 0.79 -5.45
CA GLN A 10 11.99 -0.42 -6.26
C GLN A 10 10.84 -0.28 -7.27
N PRO A 11 11.08 -0.24 -8.61
CA PRO A 11 10.09 0.14 -9.61
C PRO A 11 8.93 -0.86 -9.77
N ARG A 12 9.13 -2.13 -9.42
CA ARG A 12 8.16 -3.23 -9.59
C ARG A 12 7.74 -3.87 -8.27
N LEU A 13 7.90 -3.15 -7.16
CA LEU A 13 7.54 -3.61 -5.82
C LEU A 13 6.61 -2.60 -5.14
N VAL A 14 5.61 -3.13 -4.45
CA VAL A 14 4.79 -2.42 -3.46
C VAL A 14 4.59 -3.33 -2.26
N THR A 15 4.41 -2.74 -1.08
CA THR A 15 4.09 -3.46 0.15
C THR A 15 2.65 -3.19 0.55
N VAL A 16 1.96 -4.22 1.02
CA VAL A 16 0.55 -4.15 1.43
C VAL A 16 0.34 -4.78 2.81
N GLY A 17 -0.81 -4.47 3.40
CA GLY A 17 -1.24 -4.96 4.69
C GLY A 17 -0.40 -4.42 5.85
N ARG A 18 -0.72 -4.93 7.04
CA ARG A 18 -0.11 -4.51 8.33
C ARG A 18 1.40 -4.48 8.32
N LEU A 19 2.04 -5.55 7.86
CA LEU A 19 3.50 -5.65 7.83
C LEU A 19 4.12 -4.73 6.77
N GLY A 20 3.38 -4.40 5.71
CA GLY A 20 3.83 -3.51 4.65
C GLY A 20 3.63 -2.02 4.95
N LEU A 21 2.72 -1.70 5.86
CA LEU A 21 2.42 -0.34 6.33
C LEU A 21 2.97 -0.02 7.72
N PHE A 22 3.40 -1.03 8.47
CA PHE A 22 3.84 -0.90 9.86
C PHE A 22 2.76 -0.28 10.78
N VAL A 23 1.48 -0.59 10.53
CA VAL A 23 0.33 -0.17 11.35
C VAL A 23 -0.51 -1.37 11.80
N PRO A 24 -1.15 -1.32 12.99
CA PRO A 24 -2.22 -2.24 13.35
C PRO A 24 -3.36 -2.09 12.34
N ASP A 25 -3.95 -3.20 11.89
CA ASP A 25 -5.01 -3.15 10.89
C ASP A 25 -5.92 -4.39 10.95
N ASN A 26 -7.18 -4.23 10.55
CA ASN A 26 -8.17 -5.31 10.53
C ASN A 26 -8.21 -5.99 9.15
N LEU A 27 -8.70 -7.24 9.12
CA LEU A 27 -8.65 -8.08 7.91
C LEU A 27 -9.34 -7.40 6.71
N HIS A 28 -10.44 -6.68 6.94
CA HIS A 28 -11.18 -6.01 5.86
C HIS A 28 -10.35 -4.91 5.17
N HIS A 29 -9.58 -4.11 5.90
CA HIS A 29 -8.71 -3.10 5.32
C HIS A 29 -7.55 -3.71 4.53
N VAL A 30 -7.01 -4.84 4.98
CA VAL A 30 -5.96 -5.56 4.23
C VAL A 30 -6.51 -6.05 2.88
N ILE A 31 -7.75 -6.56 2.85
CA ILE A 31 -8.42 -6.99 1.60
C ILE A 31 -8.67 -5.79 0.68
N GLU A 32 -9.16 -4.67 1.23
CA GLU A 32 -9.38 -3.44 0.46
C GLU A 32 -8.08 -2.89 -0.15
N MET A 33 -6.99 -2.96 0.61
CA MET A 33 -5.67 -2.53 0.15
C MET A 33 -5.16 -3.39 -1.01
N GLY A 34 -5.35 -4.71 -0.93
CA GLY A 34 -5.04 -5.62 -2.05
C GLY A 34 -5.81 -5.27 -3.32
N ASN A 35 -7.13 -5.05 -3.19
CA ASN A 35 -7.97 -4.61 -4.31
C ASN A 35 -7.53 -3.23 -4.86
N THR A 36 -7.10 -2.33 -3.99
CA THR A 36 -6.62 -1.00 -4.38
C THR A 36 -5.32 -1.05 -5.14
N VAL A 37 -4.35 -1.89 -4.71
CA VAL A 37 -3.11 -2.12 -5.44
C VAL A 37 -3.40 -2.71 -6.84
N ALA A 38 -4.29 -3.68 -6.95
CA ALA A 38 -4.64 -4.26 -8.24
C ALA A 38 -5.19 -3.22 -9.23
N ARG A 39 -5.90 -2.20 -8.74
CA ARG A 39 -6.46 -1.12 -9.59
C ARG A 39 -5.45 -0.09 -10.07
N VAL A 40 -4.29 0.03 -9.42
CA VAL A 40 -3.22 0.97 -9.82
C VAL A 40 -2.13 0.28 -10.65
N ILE A 41 -2.31 -1.00 -10.97
CA ILE A 41 -1.46 -1.74 -11.88
C ILE A 41 -2.08 -1.69 -13.28
N ASN A 42 -1.35 -1.12 -14.22
CA ASN A 42 -1.72 -1.02 -15.61
C ASN A 42 -1.56 -2.38 -16.32
N SER A 43 -2.15 -2.51 -17.51
CA SER A 43 -2.09 -3.75 -18.30
C SER A 43 -0.67 -4.20 -18.71
N ASP A 44 0.30 -3.29 -18.70
CA ASP A 44 1.73 -3.55 -18.95
C ASP A 44 2.51 -3.89 -17.66
N GLY A 45 1.81 -3.98 -16.53
CA GLY A 45 2.40 -4.21 -15.21
C GLY A 45 3.05 -2.98 -14.59
N HIS A 46 2.87 -1.78 -15.17
CA HIS A 46 3.32 -0.54 -14.55
C HIS A 46 2.44 -0.18 -13.36
N ILE A 47 3.06 0.22 -12.24
CA ILE A 47 2.36 0.68 -11.04
C ILE A 47 2.28 2.20 -11.10
N ASP A 48 1.08 2.76 -11.07
CA ASP A 48 0.88 4.20 -10.82
C ASP A 48 1.29 4.51 -9.37
N ARG A 49 2.55 4.93 -9.20
CA ARG A 49 3.13 5.22 -7.89
C ARG A 49 2.49 6.42 -7.21
N GLN A 50 2.01 7.40 -7.98
CA GLN A 50 1.39 8.57 -7.40
C GLN A 50 0.02 8.20 -6.82
N ALA A 51 -0.79 7.47 -7.59
CA ALA A 51 -2.07 6.95 -7.12
C ALA A 51 -1.87 6.00 -5.94
N TRP A 52 -0.89 5.10 -6.00
CA TRP A 52 -0.59 4.20 -4.89
C TRP A 52 -0.20 4.95 -3.62
N ARG A 53 0.70 5.92 -3.70
CA ARG A 53 1.16 6.71 -2.54
C ARG A 53 0.00 7.44 -1.86
N LEU A 54 -0.93 8.01 -2.63
CA LEU A 54 -2.10 8.71 -2.08
C LEU A 54 -2.97 7.74 -1.26
N ARG A 55 -3.33 6.59 -1.85
CA ARG A 55 -4.12 5.55 -1.17
C ARG A 55 -3.40 4.97 0.05
N ARG A 56 -2.09 4.80 -0.04
CA ARG A 56 -1.25 4.29 1.05
C ARG A 56 -1.29 5.22 2.27
N GLU A 57 -1.36 6.53 2.05
CA GLU A 57 -1.52 7.51 3.13
C GLU A 57 -2.91 7.47 3.76
N GLU A 58 -3.96 7.28 2.95
CA GLU A 58 -5.34 7.07 3.45
C GLU A 58 -5.40 5.85 4.37
N PHE A 59 -4.83 4.71 3.96
CA PHE A 59 -4.77 3.50 4.80
C PHE A 59 -3.96 3.68 6.08
N ARG A 60 -2.85 4.45 6.03
CA ARG A 60 -2.04 4.76 7.21
C ARG A 60 -2.79 5.62 8.23
N SER A 61 -3.70 6.47 7.74
CA SER A 61 -4.52 7.35 8.56
C SER A 61 -5.72 6.63 9.19
N ASN A 62 -6.11 5.48 8.66
CA ASN A 62 -7.14 4.61 9.23
C ASN A 62 -6.58 3.84 10.44
N VAL A 63 -6.47 4.52 11.57
CA VAL A 63 -6.32 3.86 12.87
C VAL A 63 -7.67 3.23 13.21
N VAL A 64 -7.70 1.91 13.31
CA VAL A 64 -8.88 1.22 13.85
C VAL A 64 -8.93 1.47 15.36
N GLU A 65 -9.93 2.23 15.80
CA GLU A 65 -10.58 1.97 17.09
C GLU A 65 -11.44 0.71 16.87
N ASP A 66 -11.13 -0.39 17.57
CA ASP A 66 -12.04 -1.54 17.66
C ASP A 66 -13.29 -1.15 18.46
#